data_AF-A0AB37H131-F1
#
_entry.id   AF-A0AB37H131-F1
#
_cell.length_a   1.000
_cell.length_b   1.000
_cell.length_c   1.000
_cell.angle_alpha   90.00
_cell.angle_beta   90.00
_cell.angle_gamma   90.00
#
_symmetry.space_group_name_H-M   'P 1'
#
loop_
_entity.id
_entity.type
_entity.pdbx_description
1 polymer ?
#
loop_
_entity_poly.entity_id
_entity_poly.type
_entity_poly.pdbx_seq_one_letter_code
_entity_poly.pdbx_strand_id
1 'polypeptide(L)'
;MSELIAALVGAVLALIGTIIGIKMQFKKQDEDREKEYHNDLVSMIDIMVFKASKVRNNQLDFNNANLSKEDTINIYQEIEGDYLALDQQLQTLIVMMSHHSDKSNSDIQKLLSSYQPLEYRYNKFKVAHKIYRQQFDEKDFDKNAIAFSKRKFDEAVHRFIYNIKDFSKERYNHDIYEPKLNALVDKEDAKKYRDYSKVYSG
;
A
#
# COMPACT_ATOMS: atom_id res chain seq x y z
N MET A 1 66.28 -19.57 25.34
CA MET A 1 65.67 -20.11 24.09
C MET A 1 64.17 -20.38 24.22
N SER A 2 63.62 -20.78 25.38
CA SER A 2 62.17 -21.00 25.53
C SER A 2 61.33 -19.71 25.48
N GLU A 3 61.86 -18.57 25.95
CA GLU A 3 61.14 -17.27 25.92
C GLU A 3 60.92 -16.75 24.50
N LEU A 4 61.89 -16.93 23.59
CA LEU A 4 61.76 -16.54 22.18
C LEU A 4 60.71 -17.39 21.44
N ILE A 5 60.68 -18.70 21.74
CA ILE A 5 59.70 -19.64 21.17
C ILE A 5 58.30 -19.35 21.71
N ALA A 6 58.16 -19.06 23.02
CA ALA A 6 56.90 -18.69 23.63
C ALA A 6 56.35 -17.35 23.09
N ALA A 7 57.21 -16.35 22.87
CA ALA A 7 56.84 -15.08 22.27
C ALA A 7 56.37 -15.24 20.80
N LEU A 8 57.03 -16.09 20.02
CA LEU A 8 56.63 -16.40 18.65
C LEU A 8 55.30 -17.16 18.60
N VAL A 9 55.09 -18.14 19.48
CA VAL A 9 53.83 -18.89 19.57
C VAL A 9 52.68 -17.99 20.05
N GLY A 10 52.94 -17.10 21.02
CA GLY A 10 51.97 -16.10 21.48
C GLY A 10 51.56 -15.11 20.39
N ALA A 11 52.52 -14.64 19.58
CA ALA A 11 52.24 -13.75 18.45
C ALA A 11 51.40 -14.43 17.36
N VAL A 12 51.68 -15.70 17.04
CA VAL A 12 50.90 -16.48 16.06
C VAL A 12 49.48 -16.75 16.57
N LEU A 13 49.31 -17.12 17.83
CA LEU A 13 47.98 -17.33 18.43
C LEU A 13 47.16 -16.03 18.53
N ALA A 14 47.81 -14.91 18.85
CA ALA A 14 47.17 -13.60 18.86
C ALA A 14 46.66 -13.21 17.46
N LEU A 15 47.47 -13.40 16.42
CA LEU A 15 47.07 -13.14 15.03
C LEU A 15 45.88 -14.01 14.59
N ILE A 16 45.90 -15.30 14.93
CA ILE A 16 44.77 -16.21 14.64
C ILE A 16 43.50 -15.75 15.36
N GLY A 17 43.61 -15.40 16.65
CA GLY A 17 42.50 -14.87 17.44
C GLY A 17 41.93 -13.57 16.86
N THR A 18 42.79 -12.66 16.40
CA THR A 18 42.38 -11.42 15.74
C THR A 18 41.66 -11.67 14.42
N ILE A 19 42.14 -12.57 13.56
CA ILE A 19 41.48 -12.90 12.29
C ILE A 19 40.10 -13.53 12.53
N ILE A 20 39.98 -14.43 13.51
CA ILE A 20 38.70 -15.04 13.89
C ILE A 20 37.75 -13.98 14.46
N GLY A 21 38.24 -13.13 15.35
CA GLY A 21 37.45 -12.03 15.93
C GLY A 21 36.93 -11.05 14.89
N ILE A 22 37.77 -10.66 13.92
CA ILE A 22 37.38 -9.81 12.79
C ILE A 22 36.29 -10.50 11.94
N LYS A 23 36.45 -11.79 11.61
CA LYS A 23 35.43 -12.54 10.87
C LYS A 23 34.10 -12.64 11.64
N MET A 24 34.16 -12.86 12.95
CA MET A 24 32.96 -12.88 13.80
C MET A 24 32.29 -11.51 13.88
N GLN A 25 33.07 -10.44 13.95
CA GLN A 25 32.53 -9.07 13.91
C GLN A 25 31.87 -8.76 12.57
N PHE A 26 32.49 -9.10 11.44
CA PHE A 26 31.87 -8.94 10.13
C PHE A 26 30.59 -9.76 10.00
N LYS A 27 30.62 -11.03 10.39
CA LYS A 27 29.43 -11.90 10.37
C LYS A 27 28.30 -11.31 11.23
N LYS A 28 28.61 -10.82 12.43
CA LYS A 28 27.63 -10.18 13.31
C LYS A 28 27.07 -8.88 12.69
N GLN A 29 27.92 -8.06 12.09
CA GLN A 29 27.49 -6.85 11.40
C GLN A 29 26.56 -7.17 10.22
N ASP A 30 26.88 -8.20 9.44
CA ASP A 30 26.02 -8.64 8.33
C ASP A 30 24.67 -9.17 8.85
N GLU A 31 24.67 -9.98 9.91
CA GLU A 31 23.43 -10.48 10.55
C GLU A 31 22.57 -9.36 11.15
N ASP A 32 23.18 -8.38 11.83
CA ASP A 32 22.48 -7.24 12.41
C ASP A 32 21.88 -6.36 11.29
N ARG A 33 22.62 -6.17 10.20
CA ARG A 33 22.19 -5.42 9.02
C ARG A 33 21.04 -6.10 8.29
N GLU A 34 21.08 -7.43 8.11
CA GLU A 34 19.96 -8.19 7.53
C GLU A 34 18.68 -8.10 8.36
N LYS A 35 18.79 -8.13 9.69
CA LYS A 35 17.64 -7.97 10.59
C LYS A 35 17.05 -6.58 10.53
N GLU A 36 17.88 -5.53 10.51
CA GLU A 36 17.42 -4.16 10.37
C GLU A 36 16.64 -3.97 9.07
N TYR A 37 17.17 -4.47 7.94
CA TYR A 37 16.47 -4.44 6.66
C TYR A 37 15.16 -5.20 6.65
N HIS A 38 15.15 -6.38 7.26
CA HIS A 38 13.93 -7.15 7.41
C HIS A 38 12.85 -6.34 8.14
N ASN A 39 13.22 -5.74 9.28
CA ASN A 39 12.31 -4.92 10.10
C ASN A 39 11.80 -3.69 9.33
N ASP A 40 12.67 -3.02 8.57
CA ASP A 40 12.29 -1.88 7.76
C ASP A 40 11.30 -2.25 6.66
N LEU A 41 11.55 -3.35 5.94
CA LEU A 41 10.68 -3.83 4.88
C LEU A 41 9.29 -4.19 5.41
N VAL A 42 9.20 -4.94 6.50
CA VAL A 42 7.90 -5.33 7.08
C VAL A 42 7.15 -4.12 7.65
N SER A 43 7.86 -3.16 8.26
CA SER A 43 7.30 -1.89 8.72
C SER A 43 6.74 -1.06 7.55
N MET A 44 7.48 -0.98 6.44
CA MET A 44 7.02 -0.27 5.24
C MET A 44 5.81 -0.93 4.57
N ILE A 45 5.72 -2.26 4.64
CA ILE A 45 4.54 -3.01 4.20
C ILE A 45 3.33 -2.66 5.07
N ASP A 46 3.48 -2.61 6.39
CA ASP A 46 2.39 -2.23 7.31
C ASP A 46 1.92 -0.78 7.07
N ILE A 47 2.86 0.15 6.86
CA ILE A 47 2.54 1.54 6.50
C ILE A 47 1.78 1.61 5.17
N MET A 48 2.15 0.79 4.19
CA MET A 48 1.44 0.71 2.90
C MET A 48 0.01 0.20 3.09
N VAL A 49 -0.20 -0.83 3.91
CA VAL A 49 -1.53 -1.35 4.25
C VAL A 49 -2.37 -0.30 4.98
N PHE A 50 -1.77 0.42 5.93
CA PHE A 50 -2.42 1.52 6.62
C PHE A 50 -2.87 2.62 5.65
N LYS A 51 -2.00 3.07 4.73
CA LYS A 51 -2.34 4.09 3.73
C LYS A 51 -3.43 3.61 2.78
N ALA A 52 -3.37 2.35 2.34
CA ALA A 52 -4.45 1.75 1.54
C ALA A 52 -5.79 1.76 2.30
N SER A 53 -5.77 1.50 3.60
CA SER A 53 -6.98 1.57 4.42
C SER A 53 -7.60 2.97 4.46
N LYS A 54 -6.77 4.03 4.49
CA LYS A 54 -7.25 5.43 4.46
C LYS A 54 -8.00 5.71 3.16
N VAL A 55 -7.42 5.35 2.02
CA VAL A 55 -8.06 5.47 0.69
C VAL A 55 -9.46 4.88 0.69
N ARG A 56 -9.60 3.66 1.22
CA ARG A 56 -10.89 2.95 1.28
C ARG A 56 -11.87 3.59 2.26
N ASN A 57 -11.40 4.03 3.43
CA ASN A 57 -12.27 4.48 4.52
C ASN A 57 -12.92 5.84 4.26
N ASN A 58 -12.47 6.60 3.26
CA ASN A 58 -13.19 7.77 2.77
C ASN A 58 -14.59 7.41 2.26
N GLN A 59 -15.61 8.14 2.75
CA GLN A 59 -17.01 7.83 2.50
C GLN A 59 -17.59 8.68 1.36
N LEU A 60 -17.38 8.26 0.11
CA LEU A 60 -18.13 8.76 -1.04
C LEU A 60 -19.25 7.77 -1.37
N ASP A 61 -20.47 8.13 -1.01
CA ASP A 61 -21.66 7.29 -1.11
C ASP A 61 -22.76 7.93 -1.99
N PHE A 62 -23.88 7.25 -2.14
CA PHE A 62 -24.96 7.74 -3.00
C PHE A 62 -25.63 9.01 -2.45
N ASN A 63 -25.58 9.27 -1.13
CA ASN A 63 -26.18 10.47 -0.57
C ASN A 63 -25.34 11.69 -0.94
N ASN A 64 -24.02 11.69 -0.64
CA ASN A 64 -23.19 12.85 -0.99
C ASN A 64 -23.14 13.09 -2.50
N ALA A 65 -23.04 12.02 -3.30
CA ALA A 65 -23.06 12.11 -4.75
C ALA A 65 -24.34 12.72 -5.33
N ASN A 66 -25.50 12.61 -4.67
CA ASN A 66 -26.75 13.16 -5.20
C ASN A 66 -27.13 14.51 -4.58
N LEU A 67 -26.71 14.76 -3.33
CA LEU A 67 -27.17 15.91 -2.55
C LEU A 67 -26.23 17.11 -2.65
N SER A 68 -24.92 16.91 -2.85
CA SER A 68 -23.95 18.00 -2.78
C SER A 68 -22.77 17.78 -3.72
N LYS A 69 -22.69 18.65 -4.74
CA LYS A 69 -21.55 18.71 -5.68
C LYS A 69 -20.26 19.01 -4.94
N GLU A 70 -20.28 19.99 -4.04
CA GLU A 70 -19.11 20.47 -3.31
C GLU A 70 -18.58 19.40 -2.36
N ASP A 71 -19.43 18.78 -1.54
CA ASP A 71 -19.00 17.72 -0.63
C ASP A 71 -18.40 16.53 -1.39
N THR A 72 -19.01 16.16 -2.52
CA THR A 72 -18.49 15.08 -3.36
C THR A 72 -17.11 15.40 -3.93
N ILE A 73 -16.87 16.65 -4.33
CA ILE A 73 -15.56 17.11 -4.82
C ILE A 73 -14.53 17.11 -3.68
N ASN A 74 -14.91 17.58 -2.49
CA ASN A 74 -14.02 17.60 -1.33
C ASN A 74 -13.62 16.17 -0.92
N ILE A 75 -14.58 15.25 -0.82
CA ILE A 75 -14.29 13.83 -0.53
C ILE A 75 -13.41 13.21 -1.62
N TYR A 76 -13.63 13.54 -2.90
CA TYR A 76 -12.75 13.08 -3.97
C TYR A 76 -11.30 13.56 -3.76
N GLN A 77 -11.10 14.83 -3.38
CA GLN A 77 -9.76 15.39 -3.14
C GLN A 77 -9.05 14.71 -1.96
N GLU A 78 -9.78 14.38 -0.91
CA GLU A 78 -9.25 13.58 0.21
C GLU A 78 -8.80 12.18 -0.25
N ILE A 79 -9.63 11.51 -1.05
CA ILE A 79 -9.30 10.20 -1.64
C ILE A 79 -8.07 10.28 -2.54
N GLU A 80 -7.98 11.31 -3.38
CA GLU A 80 -6.83 11.55 -4.25
C GLU A 80 -5.55 11.77 -3.44
N GLY A 81 -5.61 12.60 -2.38
CA GLY A 81 -4.48 12.81 -1.48
C GLY A 81 -4.01 11.52 -0.80
N ASP A 82 -4.94 10.72 -0.27
CA ASP A 82 -4.61 9.42 0.34
C ASP A 82 -4.04 8.43 -0.68
N TYR A 83 -4.55 8.42 -1.92
CA TYR A 83 -4.07 7.54 -2.98
C TYR A 83 -2.65 7.92 -3.42
N LEU A 84 -2.36 9.20 -3.59
CA LEU A 84 -1.01 9.67 -3.92
C LEU A 84 -0.02 9.33 -2.81
N ALA A 85 -0.44 9.44 -1.55
CA ALA A 85 0.38 9.04 -0.42
C ALA A 85 0.65 7.52 -0.39
N LEU A 86 -0.30 6.69 -0.84
CA LEU A 86 -0.13 5.25 -1.03
C LEU A 86 0.83 4.94 -2.19
N ASP A 87 0.67 5.60 -3.33
CA ASP A 87 1.55 5.44 -4.51
C ASP A 87 3.01 5.78 -4.17
N GLN A 88 3.22 6.90 -3.46
CA GLN A 88 4.56 7.29 -3.00
C GLN A 88 5.17 6.26 -2.02
N GLN A 89 4.35 5.66 -1.15
CA GLN A 89 4.81 4.60 -0.25
C GLN A 89 5.24 3.36 -1.03
N LEU A 90 4.48 2.96 -2.06
CA LEU A 90 4.83 1.86 -2.95
C LEU A 90 6.17 2.11 -3.65
N GLN A 91 6.38 3.31 -4.19
CA GLN A 91 7.64 3.68 -4.84
C GLN A 91 8.82 3.58 -3.87
N THR A 92 8.66 4.09 -2.64
CA THR A 92 9.70 3.99 -1.60
C THR A 92 10.01 2.53 -1.27
N LEU A 93 8.98 1.68 -1.15
CA LEU A 93 9.15 0.24 -0.86
C LEU A 93 9.89 -0.47 -2.01
N ILE A 94 9.56 -0.18 -3.27
CA ILE A 94 10.24 -0.74 -4.44
C ILE A 94 11.72 -0.38 -4.43
N VAL A 95 12.07 0.88 -4.15
CA VAL A 95 13.46 1.34 -4.06
C VAL A 95 14.21 0.64 -2.92
N MET A 96 13.56 0.40 -1.78
CA MET A 96 14.18 -0.37 -0.70
C MET A 96 14.40 -1.83 -1.12
N MET A 97 13.41 -2.47 -1.74
CA MET A 97 13.52 -3.85 -2.20
C MET A 97 14.60 -4.03 -3.26
N SER A 98 14.79 -3.05 -4.17
CA SER A 98 15.77 -3.14 -5.25
C SER A 98 17.21 -3.15 -4.77
N HIS A 99 17.51 -2.54 -3.62
CA HIS A 99 18.86 -2.45 -3.09
C HIS A 99 19.28 -3.63 -2.22
N HIS A 100 18.33 -4.47 -1.79
CA HIS A 100 18.53 -5.37 -0.65
C HIS A 100 18.05 -6.81 -0.85
N SER A 101 17.66 -7.20 -2.07
CA SER A 101 17.26 -8.58 -2.34
C SER A 101 17.83 -9.13 -3.65
N ASP A 102 18.47 -10.29 -3.58
CA ASP A 102 18.94 -11.05 -4.76
C ASP A 102 17.78 -11.48 -5.68
N LYS A 103 16.55 -11.54 -5.15
CA LYS A 103 15.31 -11.81 -5.90
C LYS A 103 14.40 -10.59 -6.04
N SER A 104 14.95 -9.40 -5.80
CA SER A 104 14.23 -8.12 -5.82
C SER A 104 13.32 -7.97 -7.04
N ASN A 105 13.80 -8.30 -8.24
CA ASN A 105 13.00 -8.18 -9.46
C ASN A 105 11.70 -9.00 -9.44
N SER A 106 11.74 -10.26 -8.97
CA SER A 106 10.51 -11.08 -8.92
C SER A 106 9.55 -10.60 -7.85
N ASP A 107 10.07 -10.13 -6.72
CA ASP A 107 9.25 -9.64 -5.61
C ASP A 107 8.59 -8.30 -5.97
N ILE A 108 9.35 -7.40 -6.62
CA ILE A 108 8.84 -6.14 -7.16
C ILE A 108 7.77 -6.40 -8.22
N GLN A 109 7.98 -7.36 -9.13
CA GLN A 109 6.96 -7.72 -10.14
C GLN A 109 5.67 -8.24 -9.51
N LYS A 110 5.75 -9.07 -8.47
CA LYS A 110 4.56 -9.54 -7.73
C LYS A 110 3.81 -8.38 -7.07
N LEU A 111 4.56 -7.46 -6.44
CA LEU A 111 4.00 -6.27 -5.80
C LEU A 111 3.30 -5.35 -6.82
N LEU A 112 3.98 -5.03 -7.93
CA LEU A 112 3.42 -4.23 -9.02
C LEU A 112 2.19 -4.87 -9.66
N SER A 113 2.22 -6.20 -9.87
CA SER A 113 1.07 -6.96 -10.41
C SER A 113 -0.13 -6.90 -9.49
N SER A 114 0.09 -6.82 -8.17
CA SER A 114 -0.97 -6.64 -7.17
C SER A 114 -1.52 -5.21 -7.17
N TYR A 115 -0.68 -4.23 -7.47
CA TYR A 115 -1.04 -2.80 -7.50
C TYR A 115 -1.75 -2.38 -8.79
N GLN A 116 -1.39 -2.94 -9.95
CA GLN A 116 -1.94 -2.54 -11.25
C GLN A 116 -3.48 -2.54 -11.34
N PRO A 117 -4.22 -3.55 -10.79
CA PRO A 117 -5.67 -3.51 -10.75
C PRO A 117 -6.24 -2.36 -9.91
N LEU A 118 -5.52 -1.95 -8.85
CA LEU A 118 -5.89 -0.82 -8.00
C LEU A 118 -5.74 0.49 -8.78
N GLU A 119 -4.59 0.70 -9.43
CA GLU A 119 -4.33 1.88 -10.27
C GLU A 119 -5.36 2.01 -11.41
N TYR A 120 -5.69 0.89 -12.07
CA TYR A 120 -6.71 0.89 -13.11
C TYR A 120 -8.06 1.40 -12.59
N ARG A 121 -8.47 0.98 -11.39
CA ARG A 121 -9.74 1.41 -10.79
C ARG A 121 -9.69 2.86 -10.31
N TYR A 122 -8.56 3.31 -9.78
CA TYR A 122 -8.35 4.72 -9.46
C TYR A 122 -8.51 5.61 -10.70
N ASN A 123 -7.87 5.24 -11.82
CA ASN A 123 -7.98 6.00 -13.07
C ASN A 123 -9.42 6.07 -13.60
N LYS A 124 -10.21 5.00 -13.47
CA LYS A 124 -11.64 5.02 -13.81
C LYS A 124 -12.43 5.94 -12.87
N PHE A 125 -12.11 5.93 -11.57
CA PHE A 125 -12.72 6.82 -10.59
C PHE A 125 -12.40 8.30 -10.86
N LYS A 126 -11.16 8.64 -11.19
CA LYS A 126 -10.75 9.98 -11.65
C LYS A 126 -11.56 10.46 -12.86
N VAL A 127 -11.78 9.58 -13.84
CA VAL A 127 -12.64 9.91 -15.00
C VAL A 127 -14.09 10.14 -14.58
N ALA A 128 -14.64 9.29 -13.72
CA ALA A 128 -16.00 9.45 -13.20
C ALA A 128 -16.18 10.78 -12.46
N HIS A 129 -15.20 11.17 -11.64
CA HIS A 129 -15.18 12.48 -10.98
C HIS A 129 -15.15 13.65 -11.98
N LYS A 130 -14.33 13.57 -13.03
CA LYS A 130 -14.29 14.62 -14.07
C LYS A 130 -15.65 14.80 -14.73
N ILE A 131 -16.30 13.71 -15.12
CA ILE A 131 -17.65 13.74 -15.72
C ILE A 131 -18.64 14.32 -14.72
N TYR A 132 -18.63 13.84 -13.47
CA TYR A 132 -19.50 14.32 -12.40
C TYR A 132 -19.38 15.83 -12.19
N ARG A 133 -18.16 16.36 -12.08
CA ARG A 133 -17.93 17.81 -11.90
C ARG A 133 -18.50 18.64 -13.05
N GLN A 134 -18.44 18.12 -14.28
CA GLN A 134 -18.90 18.80 -15.48
C GLN A 134 -20.43 18.73 -15.65
N GLN A 135 -21.03 17.58 -15.35
CA GLN A 135 -22.42 17.27 -15.69
C GLN A 135 -23.37 17.27 -14.48
N PHE A 136 -22.90 17.56 -13.27
CA PHE A 136 -23.73 17.50 -12.06
C PHE A 136 -25.07 18.26 -12.17
N ASP A 137 -25.04 19.41 -12.84
CA ASP A 137 -26.19 20.32 -12.96
C ASP A 137 -27.12 19.93 -14.14
N GLU A 138 -26.76 18.92 -14.93
CA GLU A 138 -27.59 18.39 -16.01
C GLU A 138 -28.74 17.55 -15.44
N LYS A 139 -29.96 17.78 -15.95
CA LYS A 139 -31.20 17.17 -15.43
C LYS A 139 -31.20 15.63 -15.48
N ASP A 140 -30.65 15.06 -16.55
CA ASP A 140 -30.68 13.62 -16.82
C ASP A 140 -29.36 12.90 -16.47
N PHE A 141 -28.43 13.59 -15.82
CA PHE A 141 -27.15 13.00 -15.46
C PHE A 141 -27.26 12.02 -14.27
N ASP A 142 -26.76 10.79 -14.44
CA ASP A 142 -26.72 9.79 -13.37
C ASP A 142 -25.60 10.10 -12.37
N LYS A 143 -25.93 10.91 -11.38
CA LYS A 143 -25.07 11.24 -10.24
C LYS A 143 -24.58 10.01 -9.45
N ASN A 144 -25.28 8.87 -9.52
CA ASN A 144 -24.84 7.65 -8.84
C ASN A 144 -23.55 7.06 -9.44
N ALA A 145 -23.20 7.42 -10.67
CA ALA A 145 -22.06 6.85 -11.39
C ALA A 145 -20.74 7.04 -10.63
N ILE A 146 -20.53 8.18 -9.97
CA ILE A 146 -19.30 8.44 -9.19
C ILE A 146 -19.21 7.54 -7.95
N ALA A 147 -20.32 7.36 -7.22
CA ALA A 147 -20.40 6.46 -6.07
C ALA A 147 -20.20 4.99 -6.48
N PHE A 148 -20.79 4.54 -7.60
CA PHE A 148 -20.52 3.22 -8.16
C PHE A 148 -19.04 3.03 -8.54
N SER A 149 -18.41 4.07 -9.07
CA SER A 149 -16.99 4.02 -9.42
C SER A 149 -16.11 3.95 -8.16
N LYS A 150 -16.40 4.74 -7.12
CA LYS A 150 -15.73 4.64 -5.81
C LYS A 150 -15.89 3.25 -5.23
N ARG A 151 -17.09 2.68 -5.24
CA ARG A 151 -17.36 1.35 -4.71
C ARG A 151 -16.50 0.26 -5.39
N LYS A 152 -16.31 0.33 -6.71
CA LYS A 152 -15.42 -0.58 -7.46
C LYS A 152 -13.94 -0.34 -7.15
N PHE A 153 -13.57 0.89 -6.84
CA PHE A 153 -12.24 1.24 -6.37
C PHE A 153 -11.97 0.67 -4.97
N ASP A 154 -12.93 0.75 -4.05
CA ASP A 154 -12.82 0.17 -2.70
C ASP A 154 -12.66 -1.35 -2.71
N GLU A 155 -13.37 -2.05 -3.60
CA GLU A 155 -13.14 -3.48 -3.82
C GLU A 155 -11.71 -3.77 -4.29
N ALA A 156 -11.13 -2.89 -5.11
CA ALA A 156 -9.77 -3.02 -5.59
C ALA A 156 -8.76 -2.79 -4.46
N VAL A 157 -9.00 -1.80 -3.61
CA VAL A 157 -8.19 -1.54 -2.42
C VAL A 157 -8.24 -2.74 -1.47
N HIS A 158 -9.42 -3.32 -1.24
CA HIS A 158 -9.56 -4.52 -0.42
C HIS A 158 -8.77 -5.71 -0.98
N ARG A 159 -8.89 -5.98 -2.28
CA ARG A 159 -8.09 -7.03 -2.95
C ARG A 159 -6.60 -6.75 -2.87
N PHE A 160 -6.19 -5.50 -3.02
CA PHE A 160 -4.79 -5.10 -2.87
C PHE A 160 -4.26 -5.43 -1.47
N ILE A 161 -4.97 -5.03 -0.40
CA ILE A 161 -4.58 -5.36 0.99
C ILE A 161 -4.45 -6.88 1.18
N TYR A 162 -5.38 -7.66 0.64
CA TYR A 162 -5.30 -9.12 0.70
C TYR A 162 -4.07 -9.68 -0.02
N ASN A 163 -3.79 -9.21 -1.24
CA ASN A 163 -2.60 -9.63 -1.98
C ASN A 163 -1.30 -9.24 -1.26
N ILE A 164 -1.28 -8.09 -0.58
CA ILE A 164 -0.14 -7.67 0.25
C ILE A 164 0.02 -8.58 1.47
N LYS A 165 -1.07 -9.02 2.09
CA LYS A 165 -1.04 -10.01 3.19
C LYS A 165 -0.34 -11.29 2.75
N ASP A 166 -0.78 -11.85 1.62
CA ASP A 166 -0.21 -13.08 1.08
C ASP A 166 1.26 -12.88 0.69
N PHE A 167 1.58 -11.79 0.00
CA PHE A 167 2.96 -11.44 -0.36
C PHE A 167 3.88 -11.32 0.87
N SER A 168 3.41 -10.62 1.90
CA SER A 168 4.19 -10.41 3.13
C SER A 168 4.44 -11.72 3.87
N LYS A 169 3.42 -12.58 3.95
CA LYS A 169 3.55 -13.89 4.59
C LYS A 169 4.48 -14.81 3.82
N GLU A 170 4.33 -14.91 2.50
CA GLU A 170 5.17 -15.76 1.65
C GLU A 170 6.63 -15.33 1.65
N ARG A 171 6.88 -14.01 1.56
CA ARG A 171 8.23 -13.51 1.29
C ARG A 171 9.03 -13.18 2.55
N TYR A 172 8.34 -12.71 3.58
CA TYR A 172 8.95 -12.20 4.81
C TYR A 172 8.47 -12.93 6.06
N ASN A 173 7.55 -13.91 5.94
CA ASN A 173 6.92 -14.56 7.10
C ASN A 173 6.33 -13.55 8.11
N HIS A 174 5.85 -12.41 7.59
CA HIS A 174 5.29 -11.33 8.39
C HIS A 174 3.76 -11.36 8.32
N ASP A 175 3.13 -11.22 9.49
CA ASP A 175 1.68 -11.04 9.60
C ASP A 175 1.40 -9.54 9.61
N ILE A 176 0.85 -9.04 8.51
CA ILE A 176 0.62 -7.61 8.33
C ILE A 176 -0.35 -7.04 9.36
N TYR A 177 -0.26 -5.74 9.59
CA TYR A 177 -1.30 -4.96 10.25
C TYR A 177 -2.67 -5.18 9.59
N GLU A 178 -3.70 -5.48 10.40
CA GLU A 178 -5.07 -5.65 9.93
C GLU A 178 -5.92 -4.38 10.20
N PRO A 179 -6.09 -3.48 9.21
CA PRO A 179 -6.88 -2.28 9.39
C PRO A 179 -8.36 -2.58 9.56
N LYS A 180 -9.04 -1.78 10.38
CA LYS A 180 -10.50 -1.74 10.40
C LYS A 180 -11.00 -1.01 9.16
N LEU A 181 -11.69 -1.73 8.28
CA LEU A 181 -12.20 -1.19 7.01
C LEU A 181 -13.69 -0.93 7.11
N ASN A 182 -14.12 0.23 6.61
CA ASN A 182 -15.54 0.56 6.49
C ASN A 182 -16.27 -0.43 5.59
N ALA A 183 -17.54 -0.67 5.88
CA ALA A 183 -18.40 -1.47 5.01
C ALA A 183 -18.43 -0.85 3.59
N LEU A 184 -18.50 -1.70 2.57
CA LEU A 184 -18.71 -1.20 1.21
C LEU A 184 -20.08 -0.53 1.15
N VAL A 185 -20.17 0.60 0.45
CA VAL A 185 -21.44 1.27 0.18
C VAL A 185 -22.42 0.27 -0.46
N ASP A 186 -23.64 0.20 0.07
CA ASP A 186 -24.66 -0.70 -0.46
C ASP A 186 -25.16 -0.16 -1.80
N LYS A 187 -25.05 -1.00 -2.84
CA LYS A 187 -25.51 -0.66 -4.19
C LYS A 187 -27.02 -0.41 -4.26
N GLU A 188 -27.78 -0.96 -3.31
CA GLU A 188 -29.23 -0.82 -3.25
C GLU A 188 -29.65 0.61 -2.84
N ASP A 189 -28.80 1.34 -2.12
CA ASP A 189 -29.04 2.74 -1.73
C ASP A 189 -29.18 3.66 -2.96
N ALA A 190 -28.59 3.28 -4.10
CA ALA A 190 -28.74 4.00 -5.37
C ALA A 190 -30.20 4.06 -5.85
N LYS A 191 -31.05 3.08 -5.47
CA LYS A 191 -32.45 3.02 -5.90
C LYS A 191 -33.25 4.22 -5.41
N LYS A 192 -32.99 4.68 -4.18
CA LYS A 192 -33.62 5.86 -3.57
C LYS A 192 -33.59 7.07 -4.51
N TYR A 193 -32.47 7.27 -5.20
CA TYR A 193 -32.26 8.43 -6.07
C TYR A 193 -32.74 8.22 -7.51
N ARG A 194 -32.79 6.97 -7.99
CA ARG A 194 -33.38 6.63 -9.28
C ARG A 194 -34.91 6.75 -9.29
N ASP A 195 -35.54 6.46 -8.16
CA ASP A 195 -37.00 6.55 -8.05
C ASP A 195 -37.45 8.01 -7.83
N TYR A 196 -36.67 8.81 -7.09
CA TYR A 196 -36.90 10.25 -6.97
C TYR A 196 -36.84 10.99 -8.32
N SER A 197 -35.89 10.67 -9.20
CA SER A 197 -35.82 11.33 -10.52
C SER A 197 -37.02 10.98 -11.41
N LYS A 198 -37.60 9.79 -11.28
CA LYS A 198 -38.80 9.40 -12.03
C LYS A 198 -40.09 10.09 -11.57
N VAL A 199 -40.24 10.35 -10.27
CA VAL A 199 -41.46 10.96 -9.70
C VAL A 199 -41.59 12.45 -10.05
N TYR A 200 -40.48 13.17 -10.19
CA TYR A 200 -40.47 14.62 -10.46
C TYR A 200 -40.16 14.98 -11.92
N SER A 201 -40.11 14.00 -12.82
CA SER A 201 -39.87 14.20 -14.26
C SER A 201 -41.08 13.85 -15.15
N GLY A 202 -42.19 13.38 -14.57
CA GLY A 202 -43.48 13.23 -15.23
C GLY A 202 -44.39 14.42 -14.94
#